data_AF-A0AAV0L5F9-F1
#
_entry.id   AF-A0AAV0L5F9-F1
#
_cell.length_a   1.000
_cell.length_b   1.000
_cell.length_c   1.000
_cell.angle_alpha   90.00
_cell.angle_beta   90.00
_cell.angle_gamma   90.00
#
_symmetry.space_group_name_H-M   'P 1'
#
loop_
_entity.id
_entity.type
_entity.pdbx_description
1 polymer ?
#
loop_
_entity_poly.entity_id
_entity_poly.type
_entity_poly.pdbx_seq_one_letter_code
_entity_poly.pdbx_strand_id
1 'polypeptide(L)'
;MNTRVRSALQGFKAPLHPDNTNNNNNTNHKKEKMQSHGGGITSIAALKSAAITNRRKLNRERKLALLQDVDKLKKKLRHEENVHKALERAFTRPLGALPRLPPYLPPYTLELLAEVAVLEEEVIRLEEQVVNFRQGLYPEAVYNNNCSKNSTNDGASEQQQQQQQQQQPCCSSSSTRTPGS
;
A
#
# COMPACT_ATOMS: atom_id res chain seq x y z
N MET A 1 -25.51 -51.64 20.63
CA MET A 1 -24.15 -51.08 20.42
C MET A 1 -24.34 -49.84 19.60
N ASN A 2 -24.23 -48.67 20.24
CA ASN A 2 -24.67 -47.41 19.66
C ASN A 2 -23.45 -46.49 19.69
N THR A 3 -22.80 -46.32 18.54
CA THR A 3 -21.57 -45.53 18.40
C THR A 3 -21.92 -44.07 18.14
N ARG A 4 -21.76 -43.23 19.18
CA ARG A 4 -21.87 -41.77 19.03
C ARG A 4 -20.47 -41.18 18.86
N VAL A 5 -20.09 -40.90 17.62
CA VAL A 5 -18.94 -40.06 17.30
C VAL A 5 -19.36 -38.61 17.55
N ARG A 6 -18.74 -37.96 18.54
CA ARG A 6 -18.80 -36.49 18.71
C ARG A 6 -17.61 -35.88 17.99
N SER A 7 -17.86 -35.18 16.90
CA SER A 7 -16.90 -34.30 16.24
C SER A 7 -16.71 -33.01 17.05
N ALA A 8 -15.46 -32.57 17.09
CA ALA A 8 -14.96 -31.44 17.85
C ALA A 8 -15.28 -30.09 17.17
N LEU A 9 -15.69 -29.11 17.97
CA LEU A 9 -15.50 -27.68 17.69
C LEU A 9 -15.06 -27.02 19.01
N GLN A 10 -13.77 -27.13 19.31
CA GLN A 10 -13.12 -26.18 20.21
C GLN A 10 -12.77 -24.95 19.38
N GLY A 11 -13.51 -23.87 19.60
CA GLY A 11 -13.24 -22.58 18.99
C GLY A 11 -11.85 -22.09 19.34
N PHE A 12 -11.14 -21.58 18.33
CA PHE A 12 -9.87 -20.90 18.51
C PHE A 12 -10.08 -19.67 19.40
N LYS A 13 -9.51 -19.74 20.61
CA LYS A 13 -9.45 -18.62 21.54
C LYS A 13 -8.17 -17.84 21.24
N ALA A 14 -8.33 -16.66 20.63
CA ALA A 14 -7.24 -15.74 20.36
C ALA A 14 -6.64 -15.22 21.68
N PRO A 15 -5.30 -15.20 21.85
CA PRO A 15 -4.66 -14.50 22.96
C PRO A 15 -4.77 -12.99 22.74
N LEU A 16 -5.60 -12.34 23.55
CA LEU A 16 -5.55 -10.89 23.72
C LEU A 16 -4.24 -10.55 24.42
N HIS A 17 -3.32 -9.93 23.68
CA HIS A 17 -2.15 -9.27 24.25
C HIS A 17 -2.64 -8.03 25.00
N PRO A 18 -2.43 -7.92 26.33
CA PRO A 18 -2.75 -6.69 27.03
C PRO A 18 -1.69 -5.66 26.67
N ASP A 19 -2.13 -4.57 26.04
CA ASP A 19 -1.35 -3.34 25.95
C ASP A 19 -0.90 -2.92 27.36
N ASN A 20 0.42 -2.84 27.50
CA ASN A 20 1.12 -2.32 28.66
C ASN A 20 0.84 -0.81 28.77
N THR A 21 -0.33 -0.46 29.32
CA THR A 21 -0.55 0.84 29.93
C THR A 21 0.18 0.84 31.27
N ASN A 22 1.40 1.37 31.25
CA ASN A 22 2.17 1.73 32.44
C ASN A 22 1.40 2.81 33.23
N ASN A 23 0.50 2.36 34.09
CA ASN A 23 -0.20 3.14 35.10
C ASN A 23 0.69 3.28 36.33
N ASN A 24 1.62 4.22 36.30
CA ASN A 24 2.34 4.64 37.51
C ASN A 24 1.52 5.72 38.26
N ASN A 25 0.39 5.29 38.83
CA ASN A 25 -0.25 6.03 39.91
C ASN A 25 0.43 5.61 41.22
N ASN A 26 1.45 6.36 41.61
CA ASN A 26 2.07 6.24 42.92
C ASN A 26 1.12 6.81 43.98
N THR A 27 0.10 6.05 44.37
CA THR A 27 -0.68 6.29 45.59
C THR A 27 0.12 5.78 46.78
N ASN A 28 0.96 6.65 47.34
CA ASN A 28 1.60 6.43 48.63
C ASN A 28 0.54 6.39 49.74
N HIS A 29 -0.03 5.22 50.02
CA HIS A 29 -0.70 4.96 51.30
C HIS A 29 0.36 4.70 52.37
N LYS A 30 1.01 5.78 52.83
CA LYS A 30 1.79 5.73 54.07
C LYS A 30 0.80 5.85 55.22
N LYS A 31 0.64 4.76 55.99
CA LYS A 31 0.02 4.76 57.32
C LYS A 31 0.62 5.90 58.14
N GLU A 32 -0.13 6.96 58.37
CA GLU A 32 0.24 8.01 59.32
C GLU A 32 -0.56 7.82 60.60
N LYS A 33 0.18 7.43 61.63
CA LYS A 33 -0.21 7.33 63.03
C LYS A 33 -0.74 8.70 63.47
N MET A 34 -2.02 8.80 63.82
CA MET A 34 -2.59 10.01 64.40
C MET A 34 -1.88 10.30 65.74
N GLN A 35 -1.03 11.30 65.77
CA GLN A 35 -0.62 11.99 66.99
C GLN A 35 -1.21 13.40 66.95
N SER A 36 -2.27 13.58 67.74
CA SER A 36 -2.88 14.86 68.09
C SER A 36 -1.83 15.77 68.73
N HIS A 37 -1.42 16.83 68.03
CA HIS A 37 -0.79 17.99 68.67
C HIS A 37 -1.32 19.29 68.05
N GLY A 38 -2.04 20.04 68.88
CA GLY A 38 -2.17 21.50 68.80
C GLY A 38 -2.96 22.05 67.62
N GLY A 39 -4.22 22.40 67.87
CA GLY A 39 -4.97 23.36 67.05
C GLY A 39 -4.32 24.74 67.12
N GLY A 40 -3.24 24.93 66.38
CA GLY A 40 -2.67 26.25 66.14
C GLY A 40 -3.55 26.99 65.14
N ILE A 41 -3.98 28.20 65.51
CA ILE A 41 -4.62 29.15 64.59
C ILE A 41 -3.62 29.41 63.47
N THR A 42 -3.73 28.65 62.37
CA THR A 42 -2.92 28.91 61.18
C THR A 42 -3.40 30.23 60.60
N SER A 43 -2.51 31.20 60.50
CA SER A 43 -2.88 32.50 59.96
C SER A 43 -3.42 32.33 58.55
N ILE A 44 -4.47 33.09 58.21
CA ILE A 44 -5.08 33.09 56.86
C ILE A 44 -3.99 33.32 55.79
N ALA A 45 -2.93 34.06 56.12
CA ALA A 45 -1.77 34.27 55.27
C ALA A 45 -0.98 32.98 54.98
N ALA A 46 -0.74 32.13 55.97
CA ALA A 46 -0.05 30.85 55.79
C ALA A 46 -0.86 29.89 54.90
N LEU A 47 -2.17 29.77 55.12
CA LEU A 47 -3.05 28.95 54.28
C LEU A 47 -3.07 29.45 52.81
N LYS A 48 -3.14 30.77 52.60
CA LYS A 48 -3.05 31.37 51.26
C LYS A 48 -1.70 31.08 50.58
N SER A 49 -0.59 31.19 51.31
CA SER A 49 0.74 30.89 50.76
C SER A 49 0.91 29.42 50.36
N ALA A 50 0.42 28.49 51.18
CA ALA A 50 0.45 27.05 50.89
C ALA A 50 -0.41 26.68 49.68
N ALA A 51 -1.58 27.30 49.53
CA ALA A 51 -2.41 27.13 48.35
C ALA A 51 -1.72 27.62 47.06
N ILE A 52 -1.00 28.76 47.13
CA ILE A 52 -0.26 29.30 45.99
C ILE A 52 0.93 28.41 45.61
N THR A 53 1.70 27.90 46.59
CA THR A 53 2.82 26.99 46.31
C THR A 53 2.34 25.65 45.74
N ASN A 54 1.23 25.12 46.25
CA ASN A 54 0.63 23.89 45.73
C ASN A 54 0.12 24.07 44.28
N ARG A 55 -0.55 25.20 43.98
CA ARG A 55 -0.92 25.54 42.60
C ARG A 55 0.30 25.67 41.68
N ARG A 56 1.40 26.28 42.14
CA ARG A 56 2.64 26.37 41.35
C ARG A 56 3.24 25.00 41.08
N LYS A 57 3.23 24.09 42.06
CA LYS A 57 3.70 22.71 41.90
C LYS A 57 2.83 21.94 40.89
N LEU A 58 1.51 21.99 41.05
CA LEU A 58 0.56 21.35 40.12
C LEU A 58 0.70 21.90 38.69
N ASN A 59 0.91 23.21 38.55
CA ASN A 59 1.13 23.82 37.23
C ASN A 59 2.45 23.35 36.59
N ARG A 60 3.51 23.15 37.37
CA ARG A 60 4.78 22.59 36.87
C ARG A 60 4.63 21.14 36.43
N GLU A 61 3.96 20.33 37.23
CA GLU A 61 3.67 18.93 36.91
C GLU A 61 2.82 18.82 35.65
N ARG A 62 1.75 19.64 35.55
CA ARG A 62 0.93 19.72 34.34
C ARG A 62 1.74 20.15 33.13
N LYS A 63 2.62 21.16 33.26
CA LYS A 63 3.50 21.59 32.18
C LYS A 63 4.42 20.46 31.73
N LEU A 64 4.99 19.70 32.67
CA LEU A 64 5.86 18.58 32.36
C LEU A 64 5.12 17.44 31.65
N ALA A 65 3.93 17.08 32.14
CA ALA A 65 3.08 16.07 31.50
C ALA A 65 2.71 16.48 30.07
N LEU A 66 2.34 17.75 29.86
CA LEU A 66 2.03 18.26 28.52
C LEU A 66 3.23 18.21 27.58
N LEU A 67 4.44 18.54 28.06
CA LEU A 67 5.65 18.42 27.25
C LEU A 67 5.93 16.97 26.85
N GLN A 68 5.75 16.02 27.78
CA GLN A 68 5.87 14.59 27.49
C GLN A 68 4.83 14.12 26.46
N ASP A 69 3.59 14.59 26.57
CA ASP A 69 2.55 14.28 25.60
C ASP A 69 2.88 14.85 24.23
N VAL A 70 3.37 16.09 24.14
CA VAL A 70 3.83 16.68 22.87
C VAL A 70 4.93 15.83 22.24
N ASP A 71 5.91 15.35 23.02
CA ASP A 71 6.97 14.48 22.50
C ASP A 71 6.43 13.13 22.03
N LYS A 72 5.46 12.56 22.75
CA LYS A 72 4.75 11.33 22.35
C LYS A 72 3.98 11.54 21.05
N LEU A 73 3.26 12.67 20.92
CA LEU A 73 2.51 13.02 19.72
C LEU A 73 3.45 13.23 18.53
N LYS A 74 4.58 13.93 18.70
CA LYS A 74 5.59 14.09 17.65
C LYS A 74 6.16 12.74 17.19
N LYS A 75 6.38 11.79 18.11
CA LYS A 75 6.83 10.43 17.75
C LYS A 75 5.78 9.67 16.94
N LYS A 76 4.50 9.74 17.35
CA LYS A 76 3.39 9.13 16.60
C LYS A 76 3.25 9.73 15.21
N LEU A 77 3.27 11.06 15.10
CA LEU A 77 3.18 11.75 13.81
C LEU A 77 4.26 11.28 12.83
N ARG A 78 5.53 11.22 13.27
CA ARG A 78 6.61 10.70 12.42
C ARG A 78 6.39 9.25 12.00
N HIS A 79 5.82 8.42 12.87
CA HIS A 79 5.52 7.03 12.53
C HIS A 79 4.46 6.96 11.42
N GLU A 80 3.36 7.70 11.57
CA GLU A 80 2.31 7.78 10.55
C GLU A 80 2.84 8.34 9.23
N GLU A 81 3.66 9.40 9.25
CA GLU A 81 4.29 9.96 8.05
C GLU A 81 5.20 8.94 7.35
N ASN A 82 5.97 8.15 8.12
CA ASN A 82 6.82 7.10 7.59
C ASN A 82 6.03 5.93 7.01
N VAL A 83 4.89 5.59 7.61
CA VAL A 83 3.94 4.61 7.09
C VAL A 83 3.35 5.12 5.78
N HIS A 84 2.84 6.36 5.76
CA HIS A 84 2.29 6.98 4.56
C HIS A 84 3.30 6.98 3.40
N LYS A 85 4.54 7.41 3.66
CA LYS A 85 5.62 7.40 2.66
C LYS A 85 5.95 6.00 2.15
N ALA A 86 5.86 4.98 3.00
CA ALA A 86 6.07 3.60 2.60
C ALA A 86 4.94 3.08 1.70
N LEU A 87 3.69 3.42 2.04
CA LEU A 87 2.52 3.10 1.22
C LEU A 87 2.56 3.82 -0.13
N GLU A 88 2.91 5.10 -0.14
CA GLU A 88 3.07 5.89 -1.35
C GLU A 88 4.08 5.22 -2.29
N ARG A 89 5.26 4.85 -1.79
CA ARG A 89 6.26 4.09 -2.57
C ARG A 89 5.72 2.75 -3.09
N ALA A 90 4.87 2.08 -2.32
CA ALA A 90 4.30 0.80 -2.72
C ALA A 90 3.31 0.96 -3.89
N PHE A 91 2.58 2.07 -3.94
CA PHE A 91 1.60 2.38 -5.00
C PHE A 91 2.19 3.10 -6.21
N THR A 92 3.33 3.80 -6.07
CA THR A 92 3.99 4.50 -7.18
C THR A 92 5.11 3.67 -7.84
N ARG A 93 5.26 2.40 -7.46
CA ARG A 93 6.26 1.53 -8.09
C ARG A 93 5.81 1.14 -9.51
N PRO A 94 6.75 0.74 -10.39
CA PRO A 94 6.38 0.11 -11.65
C PRO A 94 5.57 -1.17 -11.40
N LEU A 95 4.51 -1.36 -12.18
CA LEU A 95 3.73 -2.60 -12.16
C LEU A 95 4.66 -3.79 -12.50
N GLY A 96 4.47 -4.91 -11.81
CA GLY A 96 5.33 -6.09 -11.93
C GLY A 96 6.57 -6.11 -11.03
N ALA A 97 6.90 -5.00 -10.37
CA ALA A 97 7.92 -4.99 -9.31
C ALA A 97 7.29 -5.27 -7.94
N LEU A 98 7.96 -6.00 -7.05
CA LEU A 98 7.51 -6.17 -5.66
C LEU A 98 7.77 -4.87 -4.84
N PRO A 99 6.84 -4.40 -3.99
CA PRO A 99 7.05 -3.21 -3.20
C PRO A 99 8.16 -3.45 -2.16
N ARG A 100 9.09 -2.50 -2.03
CA ARG A 100 10.08 -2.52 -0.95
C ARG A 100 9.46 -1.98 0.34
N LEU A 101 8.88 -2.89 1.11
CA LEU A 101 8.13 -2.54 2.30
C LEU A 101 9.00 -2.60 3.56
N PRO A 102 9.02 -1.53 4.37
CA PRO A 102 9.75 -1.53 5.63
C PRO A 102 9.03 -2.36 6.72
N PRO A 103 9.77 -2.96 7.67
CA PRO A 103 9.23 -3.89 8.67
C PRO A 103 8.38 -3.22 9.76
N TYR A 104 8.36 -1.89 9.82
CA TYR A 104 7.51 -1.14 10.75
C TYR A 104 6.06 -1.01 10.27
N LEU A 105 5.75 -1.49 9.06
CA LEU A 105 4.37 -1.58 8.59
C LEU A 105 3.64 -2.72 9.31
N PRO A 106 2.32 -2.58 9.56
CA PRO A 106 1.52 -3.67 10.08
C PRO A 106 1.64 -4.93 9.19
N PRO A 107 1.79 -6.14 9.78
CA PRO A 107 1.99 -7.37 9.01
C PRO A 107 0.90 -7.64 7.97
N TYR A 108 -0.35 -7.39 8.32
CA TYR A 108 -1.48 -7.51 7.40
C TYR A 108 -1.34 -6.59 6.18
N THR A 109 -0.83 -5.38 6.38
CA THR A 109 -0.57 -4.43 5.28
C THR A 109 0.60 -4.89 4.40
N LEU A 110 1.64 -5.49 4.99
CA LEU A 110 2.76 -6.06 4.25
C LEU A 110 2.29 -7.17 3.29
N GLU A 111 1.47 -8.07 3.81
CA GLU A 111 0.89 -9.20 3.07
C GLU A 111 0.01 -8.71 1.91
N LEU A 112 -0.96 -7.83 2.19
CA LEU A 112 -1.85 -7.30 1.16
C LEU A 112 -1.10 -6.61 0.01
N LEU A 113 -0.10 -5.79 0.33
CA LEU A 113 0.67 -5.07 -0.68
C LEU A 113 1.52 -6.01 -1.54
N ALA A 114 1.98 -7.12 -0.96
CA ALA A 114 2.67 -8.17 -1.71
C ALA A 114 1.71 -8.98 -2.58
N GLU A 115 0.53 -9.33 -2.08
CA GLU A 115 -0.51 -10.02 -2.85
C GLU A 115 -0.94 -9.20 -4.07
N VAL A 116 -1.26 -7.93 -3.87
CA VAL A 116 -1.62 -7.01 -4.96
C VAL A 116 -0.50 -6.94 -6.00
N ALA A 117 0.77 -6.97 -5.60
CA ALA A 117 1.89 -6.98 -6.53
C ALA A 117 1.94 -8.18 -7.46
N VAL A 118 1.65 -9.37 -6.91
CA VAL A 118 1.62 -10.61 -7.69
C VAL A 118 0.43 -10.60 -8.64
N LEU A 119 -0.72 -10.08 -8.19
CA LEU A 119 -1.91 -9.95 -9.04
C LEU A 119 -1.69 -8.98 -10.19
N GLU A 120 -1.03 -7.84 -9.94
CA GLU A 120 -0.66 -6.87 -10.98
C GLU A 120 0.18 -7.54 -12.09
N GLU A 121 1.18 -8.33 -11.72
CA GLU A 121 2.01 -9.05 -12.69
C GLU A 121 1.21 -10.09 -13.49
N GLU A 122 0.32 -10.83 -12.82
CA GLU A 122 -0.51 -11.83 -13.51
C GLU A 122 -1.44 -11.17 -14.52
N VAL A 123 -2.02 -10.00 -14.19
CA VAL A 123 -2.83 -9.23 -15.14
C VAL A 123 -2.00 -8.82 -16.36
N ILE A 124 -0.80 -8.28 -16.17
CA ILE A 124 0.08 -7.88 -17.27
C ILE A 124 0.41 -9.07 -18.19
N ARG A 125 0.79 -10.21 -17.60
CA ARG A 125 1.12 -11.44 -18.33
C ARG A 125 -0.08 -11.97 -19.14
N LEU A 126 -1.29 -11.85 -18.60
CA LEU A 126 -2.51 -12.24 -19.30
C LEU A 126 -2.84 -11.28 -20.44
N GLU A 127 -2.68 -9.97 -20.22
CA GLU A 127 -2.87 -8.96 -21.25
C GLU A 127 -1.91 -9.15 -22.44
N GLU A 128 -0.64 -9.47 -22.16
CA GLU A 128 0.34 -9.78 -23.20
C GLU A 128 -0.08 -10.99 -24.04
N GLN A 129 -0.56 -12.07 -23.41
CA GLN A 129 -1.09 -13.23 -24.13
C GLN A 129 -2.30 -12.87 -25.00
N VAL A 130 -3.23 -12.06 -24.49
CA VAL A 130 -4.39 -11.60 -25.27
C VAL A 130 -3.94 -10.82 -26.50
N VAL A 131 -2.95 -9.95 -26.37
CA VAL A 131 -2.36 -9.22 -27.50
C VAL A 131 -1.74 -10.20 -28.50
N ASN A 132 -0.96 -11.18 -28.04
CA ASN A 132 -0.31 -12.18 -28.89
C ASN A 132 -1.32 -13.04 -29.67
N PHE A 133 -2.38 -13.52 -29.02
CA PHE A 133 -3.44 -14.28 -29.71
C PHE A 133 -4.13 -13.45 -30.78
N ARG A 134 -4.42 -12.17 -30.51
CA ARG A 134 -5.02 -11.28 -31.51
C ARG A 134 -4.10 -11.03 -32.70
N GLN A 135 -2.80 -10.91 -32.47
CA GLN A 135 -1.81 -10.77 -33.55
C GLN A 135 -1.68 -12.05 -34.37
N GLY A 136 -1.74 -13.23 -33.77
CA GLY A 136 -1.71 -14.50 -34.50
C GLY A 136 -2.96 -14.73 -35.36
N LEU A 137 -4.13 -14.35 -34.85
CA LEU A 137 -5.41 -14.57 -35.52
C LEU A 137 -5.72 -13.55 -36.63
N TYR A 138 -5.16 -12.34 -36.57
CA TYR A 138 -5.44 -11.29 -37.56
C TYR A 138 -4.97 -11.64 -38.98
N PRO A 139 -3.72 -12.10 -39.19
CA PRO A 139 -3.25 -12.57 -40.50
C PRO A 139 -4.08 -13.76 -41.02
N GLU A 140 -4.45 -14.70 -40.15
CA GLU A 140 -5.28 -15.85 -40.55
C GLU A 140 -6.67 -15.42 -41.03
N ALA A 141 -7.32 -14.50 -40.33
CA ALA A 141 -8.62 -13.97 -40.72
C ALA A 141 -8.54 -13.18 -42.05
N VAL A 142 -7.48 -12.37 -42.24
CA VAL A 142 -7.26 -11.61 -43.48
C VAL A 142 -6.92 -12.54 -44.65
N TYR A 143 -6.05 -13.53 -44.44
CA TYR A 143 -5.68 -14.53 -45.44
C TYR A 143 -6.88 -15.39 -45.84
N ASN A 144 -7.66 -15.90 -44.88
CA ASN A 144 -8.85 -16.68 -45.15
C ASN A 144 -9.93 -15.88 -45.90
N ASN A 145 -10.12 -14.60 -45.57
CA ASN A 145 -11.04 -13.72 -46.31
C ASN A 145 -10.57 -13.40 -47.73
N ASN A 146 -9.27 -13.39 -48.00
CA ASN A 146 -8.74 -13.14 -49.34
C ASN A 146 -8.69 -14.42 -50.18
N CYS A 147 -8.46 -15.59 -49.59
CA CYS A 147 -8.50 -16.88 -50.29
C CYS A 147 -9.93 -17.38 -50.56
N SER A 148 -10.90 -17.13 -49.66
CA SER A 148 -12.32 -17.48 -49.93
C SER A 148 -12.97 -16.67 -51.05
N LYS A 149 -12.39 -15.55 -51.49
CA LYS A 149 -12.90 -14.78 -52.64
C LYS A 149 -12.46 -15.34 -53.99
N ASN A 150 -11.59 -16.36 -54.02
CA ASN A 150 -11.06 -16.93 -55.26
C ASN A 150 -11.60 -18.32 -55.60
N SER A 151 -12.56 -18.87 -54.82
CA SER A 151 -13.12 -20.22 -55.05
C SER A 151 -14.54 -20.24 -55.62
N THR A 152 -15.01 -19.14 -56.21
CA THR A 152 -16.20 -19.11 -57.06
C THR A 152 -15.88 -18.38 -58.36
N ASN A 153 -15.06 -18.98 -59.22
CA ASN A 153 -14.94 -18.58 -60.63
C ASN A 153 -14.50 -19.80 -61.45
N ASP A 154 -15.39 -20.79 -61.56
CA ASP A 154 -15.36 -21.70 -62.70
C ASP A 154 -16.17 -21.05 -63.84
N GLY A 155 -15.53 -20.86 -65.00
CA GLY A 155 -16.23 -20.67 -66.27
C GLY A 155 -16.07 -19.30 -66.96
N ALA A 156 -15.09 -19.23 -67.86
CA ALA A 156 -15.09 -18.55 -69.16
C ALA A 156 -15.78 -17.17 -69.31
N SER A 157 -14.97 -16.15 -69.62
CA SER A 157 -15.26 -15.19 -70.70
C SER A 157 -13.99 -14.43 -71.08
N GLU A 158 -13.44 -14.77 -72.25
CA GLU A 158 -12.64 -13.84 -73.04
C GLU A 158 -13.49 -12.61 -73.34
N GLN A 159 -13.01 -11.40 -73.01
CA GLN A 159 -13.14 -10.25 -73.90
C GLN A 159 -12.16 -9.14 -73.50
N GLN A 160 -11.46 -8.67 -74.52
CA GLN A 160 -10.48 -7.60 -74.54
C GLN A 160 -11.01 -6.29 -73.94
N GLN A 161 -10.11 -5.51 -73.33
CA GLN A 161 -9.89 -4.15 -73.79
C GLN A 161 -8.48 -3.66 -73.41
N GLN A 162 -7.80 -3.16 -74.43
CA GLN A 162 -6.45 -2.61 -74.44
C GLN A 162 -6.42 -1.20 -73.81
N GLN A 163 -5.18 -0.69 -73.63
CA GLN A 163 -4.75 0.72 -73.48
C GLN A 163 -4.84 1.29 -72.04
N GLN A 164 -3.79 1.81 -71.39
CA GLN A 164 -2.53 2.48 -71.80
C GLN A 164 -1.40 2.07 -70.82
N GLN A 165 -0.23 1.61 -71.27
CA GLN A 165 0.93 2.44 -71.65
C GLN A 165 1.21 3.60 -70.68
N GLN A 166 2.14 3.43 -69.72
CA GLN A 166 3.51 3.95 -69.88
C GLN A 166 4.39 3.75 -68.63
N GLN A 167 5.48 3.03 -68.87
CA GLN A 167 6.83 3.28 -68.38
C GLN A 167 7.14 3.03 -66.89
N GLN A 168 7.72 1.85 -66.63
CA GLN A 168 8.96 1.82 -65.85
C GLN A 168 10.12 2.28 -66.75
N PRO A 169 11.25 2.71 -66.17
CA PRO A 169 12.24 1.70 -65.91
C PRO A 169 12.82 1.76 -64.49
N CYS A 170 13.12 0.56 -63.99
CA CYS A 170 14.22 0.30 -63.07
C CYS A 170 15.41 1.24 -63.34
N CYS A 171 16.07 1.72 -62.28
CA CYS A 171 17.50 1.48 -62.06
C CYS A 171 18.06 2.31 -60.89
N SER A 172 19.03 1.67 -60.22
CA SER A 172 20.21 2.24 -59.56
C SER A 172 20.06 2.95 -58.21
N SER A 173 20.36 2.16 -57.18
CA SER A 173 21.32 2.49 -56.12
C SER A 173 22.24 3.68 -56.40
N SER A 174 22.29 4.63 -55.47
CA SER A 174 23.51 5.41 -55.21
C SER A 174 23.69 5.64 -53.71
N SER A 175 24.83 5.15 -53.23
CA SER A 175 25.40 5.47 -51.93
C SER A 175 25.86 6.92 -51.92
N THR A 176 25.55 7.67 -50.88
CA THR A 176 26.32 8.87 -50.52
C THR A 176 26.66 8.82 -49.04
N ARG A 177 27.96 8.70 -48.82
CA ARG A 177 28.70 8.68 -47.56
C ARG A 177 29.25 10.10 -47.37
N THR A 178 28.98 10.74 -46.24
CA THR A 178 29.65 11.99 -45.83
C THR A 178 29.91 11.97 -44.32
N PRO A 179 31.17 12.11 -43.89
CA PRO A 179 31.51 12.52 -42.53
C PRO A 179 32.04 13.96 -42.51
N GLY A 180 31.73 14.70 -41.45
CA GLY A 180 32.25 16.04 -41.13
C GLY A 180 31.24 16.76 -40.24
N SER A 181 31.55 17.29 -39.07
CA SER A 181 32.83 17.63 -38.43
C SER A 181 32.71 17.47 -36.91
#